data_AF-A0A0Q8KZB6-F1
#
_entry.id   AF-A0A0Q8KZB6-F1
#
_cell.length_a   1.000
_cell.length_b   1.000
_cell.length_c   1.000
_cell.angle_alpha   90.00
_cell.angle_beta   90.00
_cell.angle_gamma   90.00
#
_symmetry.space_group_name_H-M   'P 1'
#
loop_
_entity.id
_entity.type
_entity.pdbx_description
1 polymer ?
#
loop_
_entity_poly.entity_id
_entity_poly.type
_entity_poly.pdbx_seq_one_letter_code
_entity_poly.pdbx_strand_id
1 'polypeptide(L)'
;MAMSAAEKMSRRDEMETLLPFYLNGSLEGSELEAVEEWLATDPAAMAALGEAEAEFSGISAANEAIRPPADALSRFARALDAEAGPARAPAGSSWLAQAWGRFIAVPVGVAWATAAVLLALIAVQSLVQPGGKGKDFEIAGAEDDLAKMPFALVKFKPDARMSDISGFLGSSGLKVIGGPTADGVFRLGIPAANAADYTKQLGLIAAQPFTETVIEGRKPVDGG
;
A
#
# COMPACT_ATOMS: atom_id res chain seq x y z
N MET A 1 16.50 4.28 -49.30
CA MET A 1 15.51 5.26 -48.79
C MET A 1 14.63 4.52 -47.81
N ALA A 2 14.95 4.57 -46.52
CA ALA A 2 14.28 3.83 -45.46
C ALA A 2 13.28 4.75 -44.75
N MET A 3 12.03 4.28 -44.70
CA MET A 3 10.88 4.67 -43.86
C MET A 3 10.96 6.01 -43.10
N SER A 4 10.37 7.05 -43.70
CA SER A 4 9.90 8.24 -42.99
C SER A 4 8.38 8.28 -43.13
N ALA A 5 7.65 7.80 -42.12
CA ALA A 5 6.23 8.10 -41.85
C ALA A 5 5.77 7.34 -40.58
N ALA A 6 6.39 7.62 -39.44
CA ALA A 6 5.60 7.62 -38.21
C ALA A 6 4.84 8.94 -38.27
N GLU A 7 3.63 8.90 -38.82
CA GLU A 7 2.66 9.98 -38.77
C GLU A 7 2.58 10.45 -37.31
N LYS A 8 2.75 11.75 -37.06
CA LYS A 8 2.67 12.30 -35.70
C LYS A 8 1.26 12.03 -35.18
N MET A 9 1.06 10.93 -34.46
CA MET A 9 -0.17 10.68 -33.73
C MET A 9 -0.38 11.87 -32.81
N SER A 10 -1.61 12.38 -32.78
CA SER A 10 -1.95 13.39 -31.78
C SER A 10 -1.73 12.78 -30.41
N ARG A 11 -1.38 13.60 -29.40
CA ARG A 11 -1.34 13.16 -28.00
C ARG A 11 -2.63 12.43 -27.61
N ARG A 12 -3.76 12.84 -28.20
CA ARG A 12 -5.05 12.18 -28.05
C ARG A 12 -5.06 10.75 -28.59
N ASP A 13 -4.61 10.55 -29.82
CA ASP A 13 -4.58 9.23 -30.46
C ASP A 13 -3.62 8.29 -29.71
N GLU A 14 -2.52 8.82 -29.17
CA GLU A 14 -1.61 8.09 -28.30
C GLU A 14 -2.33 7.62 -27.02
N MET A 15 -3.09 8.49 -26.35
CA MET A 15 -3.86 8.11 -25.15
C MET A 15 -4.98 7.12 -25.47
N GLU A 16 -5.69 7.29 -26.59
CA GLU A 16 -6.74 6.35 -27.03
C GLU A 16 -6.17 4.94 -27.28
N THR A 17 -4.93 4.84 -27.78
CA THR A 17 -4.23 3.57 -27.99
C THR A 17 -3.88 2.85 -26.67
N LEU A 18 -3.75 3.59 -25.56
CA LEU A 18 -3.46 3.03 -24.25
C LEU A 18 -4.70 2.52 -23.51
N LEU A 19 -5.91 2.94 -23.92
CA LEU A 19 -7.17 2.59 -23.24
C LEU A 19 -7.40 1.07 -23.06
N PRO A 20 -7.11 0.18 -24.04
CA PRO A 20 -7.26 -1.26 -23.83
C PRO A 20 -6.36 -1.83 -22.72
N PHE A 21 -5.15 -1.27 -22.56
CA PHE A 21 -4.20 -1.64 -21.50
C PHE A 21 -4.58 -1.02 -20.16
N TYR A 22 -5.22 0.14 -20.17
CA TYR A 22 -5.83 0.72 -18.98
C TYR A 22 -6.97 -0.16 -18.47
N LEU A 23 -7.88 -0.58 -19.36
CA LEU A 23 -9.04 -1.41 -19.03
C LEU A 23 -8.68 -2.81 -18.52
N ASN A 24 -7.61 -3.41 -19.04
CA ASN A 24 -7.13 -4.72 -18.57
C ASN A 24 -6.22 -4.63 -17.33
N GLY A 25 -5.90 -3.41 -16.86
CA GLY A 25 -5.07 -3.17 -15.68
C GLY A 25 -3.58 -3.46 -15.88
N SER A 26 -3.05 -3.42 -17.10
CA SER A 26 -1.63 -3.70 -17.40
C SER A 26 -0.75 -2.46 -17.60
N LEU A 27 -1.32 -1.26 -17.60
CA LEU A 27 -0.53 -0.02 -17.62
C LEU A 27 0.14 0.23 -16.28
N GLU A 28 1.39 0.70 -16.33
CA GLU A 28 2.18 1.05 -15.14
C GLU A 28 2.94 2.36 -15.37
N GLY A 29 3.36 2.99 -14.26
CA GLY A 29 4.26 4.15 -14.29
C GLY A 29 3.68 5.35 -15.03
N SER A 30 4.50 5.98 -15.88
CA SER A 30 4.17 7.24 -16.54
C SER A 30 3.03 7.15 -17.56
N GLU A 31 2.81 5.97 -18.14
CA GLU A 31 1.73 5.76 -19.12
C GLU A 31 0.36 5.72 -18.42
N LEU A 32 0.29 5.07 -17.26
CA LEU A 32 -0.90 5.07 -16.42
C LEU A 32 -1.24 6.49 -15.95
N GLU A 33 -0.26 7.20 -15.39
CA GLU A 33 -0.43 8.58 -14.90
C GLU A 33 -0.91 9.53 -16.02
N ALA A 34 -0.36 9.40 -17.23
CA ALA A 34 -0.75 10.21 -18.37
C ALA A 34 -2.21 9.95 -18.83
N VAL A 35 -2.65 8.68 -18.81
CA VAL A 35 -4.03 8.31 -19.16
C VAL A 35 -5.01 8.78 -18.09
N GLU A 36 -4.67 8.65 -16.81
CA GLU A 36 -5.50 9.12 -15.69
C GLU A 36 -5.65 10.65 -15.68
N GLU A 37 -4.55 11.38 -15.93
CA GLU A 37 -4.58 12.84 -16.07
C GLU A 37 -5.48 13.27 -17.24
N TRP A 38 -5.38 12.57 -18.38
CA TRP A 38 -6.21 12.84 -19.55
C TRP A 38 -7.68 12.56 -19.29
N LEU A 39 -8.02 11.43 -18.65
CA LEU A 39 -9.38 11.09 -18.23
C LEU A 39 -9.98 12.11 -17.24
N ALA A 40 -9.15 12.68 -16.37
CA ALA A 40 -9.59 13.68 -15.40
C ALA A 40 -9.82 15.08 -16.00
N THR A 41 -9.12 15.40 -17.10
CA THR A 41 -9.03 16.78 -17.60
C THR A 41 -9.77 17.01 -18.91
N ASP A 42 -9.93 15.97 -19.75
CA ASP A 42 -10.54 16.07 -21.08
C ASP A 42 -11.93 15.42 -21.12
N PRO A 43 -13.01 16.19 -21.36
CA PRO A 43 -14.36 15.65 -21.49
C PRO A 43 -14.50 14.59 -22.60
N ALA A 44 -13.66 14.66 -23.62
CA ALA A 44 -13.71 13.75 -24.75
C ALA A 44 -13.03 12.40 -24.45
N ALA A 45 -12.24 12.32 -23.37
CA ALA A 45 -11.63 11.08 -22.89
C ALA A 45 -12.66 10.09 -22.34
N MET A 46 -13.71 10.60 -21.68
CA MET A 46 -14.80 9.75 -21.17
C MET A 46 -15.59 9.06 -22.30
N ALA A 47 -15.74 9.74 -23.45
CA ALA A 47 -16.38 9.15 -24.62
C ALA A 47 -15.51 8.04 -25.24
N ALA A 48 -14.21 8.31 -25.41
CA ALA A 48 -13.26 7.32 -25.90
C ALA A 48 -13.13 6.09 -24.97
N LEU A 49 -13.13 6.30 -23.65
CA LEU A 49 -13.14 5.21 -22.67
C LEU A 49 -14.40 4.34 -22.81
N GLY A 50 -15.57 4.95 -22.98
CA GLY A 50 -16.82 4.21 -23.18
C GLY A 50 -16.85 3.39 -24.47
N GLU A 51 -16.27 3.89 -25.56
CA GLU A 51 -16.09 3.14 -26.81
C GLU A 51 -15.14 1.95 -26.61
N ALA A 52 -13.99 2.17 -25.96
CA ALA A 52 -13.03 1.11 -25.64
C ALA A 52 -13.62 0.04 -24.70
N GLU A 53 -14.44 0.41 -23.72
CA GLU A 53 -15.13 -0.51 -22.82
C GLU A 53 -16.16 -1.37 -23.57
N ALA A 54 -16.90 -0.76 -24.53
CA ALA A 54 -17.84 -1.49 -25.38
C ALA A 54 -17.12 -2.56 -26.22
N GLU A 55 -15.96 -2.25 -26.79
CA GLU A 55 -15.14 -3.22 -27.53
C GLU A 55 -14.56 -4.32 -26.60
N PHE A 56 -14.04 -3.93 -25.44
CA PHE A 56 -13.45 -4.84 -24.46
C PHE A 56 -14.47 -5.85 -23.89
N SER A 57 -15.70 -5.38 -23.63
CA SER A 57 -16.79 -6.24 -23.12
C SER A 57 -17.21 -7.30 -24.14
N GLY A 58 -17.20 -6.98 -25.44
CA GLY A 58 -17.49 -7.92 -26.51
C GLY A 58 -16.48 -9.07 -26.60
N ILE A 59 -15.19 -8.77 -26.38
CA ILE A 59 -14.11 -9.77 -26.37
C ILE A 59 -14.13 -10.59 -25.08
N SER A 60 -14.37 -9.95 -23.92
CA SER A 60 -14.43 -10.62 -22.62
C SER A 60 -15.54 -11.66 -22.56
N ALA A 61 -16.75 -11.32 -23.03
CA ALA A 61 -17.88 -12.24 -23.08
C ALA A 61 -17.62 -13.47 -23.98
N ALA A 62 -16.88 -13.30 -25.08
CA ALA A 62 -16.49 -14.40 -25.96
C ALA A 62 -15.45 -15.32 -25.30
N ASN A 63 -14.51 -14.78 -24.52
CA ASN A 63 -13.52 -15.56 -23.79
C ASN A 63 -14.10 -16.29 -22.57
N GLU A 64 -15.05 -15.68 -21.86
CA GLU A 64 -15.71 -16.30 -20.71
C GLU A 64 -16.55 -17.54 -21.10
N ALA A 65 -16.97 -17.63 -22.36
CA ALA A 65 -17.60 -18.82 -22.92
C ALA A 65 -16.64 -20.04 -22.96
N ILE A 66 -15.32 -19.82 -22.94
CA ILE A 66 -14.31 -20.87 -22.83
C ILE A 66 -14.22 -21.31 -21.36
N ARG A 67 -15.12 -22.20 -20.95
CA ARG A 67 -15.05 -22.78 -19.60
C ARG A 67 -13.96 -23.86 -19.51
N PRO A 68 -13.22 -23.91 -18.39
CA PRO A 68 -12.41 -25.09 -18.07
C PRO A 68 -13.30 -26.34 -17.96
N PRO A 69 -12.71 -27.54 -18.09
CA PRO A 69 -13.42 -28.79 -17.85
C PRO A 69 -14.16 -28.77 -16.51
N ALA A 70 -15.35 -29.36 -16.44
CA ALA A 70 -16.20 -29.34 -15.25
C ALA A 70 -15.52 -29.92 -13.97
N ASP A 71 -14.47 -30.71 -14.15
CA ASP A 71 -13.67 -31.32 -13.09
C ASP A 71 -12.40 -30.53 -12.72
N ALA A 72 -12.13 -29.37 -13.34
CA ALA A 72 -10.92 -28.60 -13.08
C ALA A 72 -10.84 -28.16 -11.60
N LEU A 73 -11.95 -27.67 -11.05
CA LEU A 73 -12.04 -27.26 -9.64
C LEU A 73 -11.85 -28.45 -8.69
N SER A 74 -12.44 -29.60 -9.01
CA SER A 74 -12.35 -30.80 -8.15
C SER A 74 -10.94 -31.42 -8.18
N ARG A 75 -10.26 -31.38 -9.32
CA ARG A 75 -8.84 -31.77 -9.43
C ARG A 75 -7.93 -30.82 -8.65
N PHE A 76 -8.17 -29.51 -8.74
CA PHE A 76 -7.42 -28.51 -7.99
C PHE A 76 -7.61 -28.67 -6.47
N ALA A 77 -8.86 -28.85 -6.01
CA ALA A 77 -9.15 -29.10 -4.60
C ALA A 77 -8.46 -30.38 -4.07
N ARG A 78 -8.46 -31.46 -4.87
CA ARG A 78 -7.73 -32.68 -4.51
C ARG A 78 -6.21 -32.47 -4.42
N ALA A 79 -5.64 -31.64 -5.28
CA ALA A 79 -4.22 -31.31 -5.23
C ALA A 79 -3.87 -30.50 -3.97
N LEU A 80 -4.73 -29.55 -3.57
CA LEU A 80 -4.61 -28.80 -2.32
C LEU A 80 -4.68 -29.72 -1.09
N ASP A 81 -5.67 -30.62 -1.04
CA ASP A 81 -5.84 -31.57 0.08
C ASP A 81 -4.65 -32.54 0.19
N ALA A 82 -4.08 -32.95 -0.94
CA ALA A 82 -2.89 -33.81 -0.96
C ALA A 82 -1.64 -33.10 -0.42
N GLU A 83 -1.50 -31.80 -0.69
CA GLU A 83 -0.37 -30.98 -0.22
C GLU A 83 -0.53 -30.53 1.24
N ALA A 84 -1.76 -30.29 1.70
CA ALA A 84 -2.05 -29.83 3.06
C ALA A 84 -1.67 -30.84 4.17
N GLY A 85 -1.42 -32.11 3.80
CA GLY A 85 -1.08 -33.17 4.73
C GLY A 85 -2.24 -33.54 5.68
N PRO A 86 -2.08 -34.57 6.54
CA PRO A 86 -3.13 -34.96 7.46
C PRO A 86 -3.44 -33.81 8.43
N ALA A 87 -4.72 -33.43 8.49
CA ALA A 87 -5.21 -32.44 9.45
C ALA A 87 -4.71 -32.84 10.86
N ARG A 88 -4.00 -31.92 11.52
CA ARG A 88 -3.52 -32.13 12.90
C ARG A 88 -4.72 -32.55 13.74
N ALA A 89 -4.69 -33.79 14.26
CA ALA A 89 -5.72 -34.26 15.18
C ALA A 89 -5.80 -33.24 16.35
N PRO A 90 -7.00 -32.82 16.77
CA PRO A 90 -7.12 -31.92 17.90
C PRO A 90 -6.42 -32.59 19.09
N ALA A 91 -5.37 -31.95 19.59
CA ALA A 91 -4.68 -32.39 20.80
C ALA A 91 -5.76 -32.57 21.88
N GLY A 92 -5.80 -33.76 22.50
CA GLY A 92 -6.86 -34.16 23.42
C GLY A 92 -7.24 -33.03 24.36
N SER A 93 -8.54 -32.72 24.43
CA SER A 93 -9.09 -31.56 25.12
C SER A 93 -8.51 -31.43 26.52
N SER A 94 -7.65 -30.44 26.73
CA SER A 94 -7.15 -30.13 28.06
C SER A 94 -8.34 -29.65 28.91
N TRP A 95 -8.34 -30.01 30.19
CA TRP A 95 -9.38 -29.58 31.14
C TRP A 95 -9.60 -28.05 31.15
N LEU A 96 -8.55 -27.28 30.80
CA LEU A 96 -8.59 -25.83 30.61
C LEU A 96 -9.48 -25.43 29.41
N ALA A 97 -9.36 -26.13 28.28
CA ALA A 97 -10.19 -25.90 27.10
C ALA A 97 -11.67 -26.20 27.38
N GLN A 98 -11.94 -27.20 28.22
CA GLN A 98 -13.30 -27.55 28.63
C GLN A 98 -13.92 -26.50 29.59
N ALA A 99 -13.12 -25.93 30.49
CA ALA A 99 -13.55 -24.83 31.35
C ALA A 99 -13.83 -23.55 30.54
N TRP A 100 -12.97 -23.23 29.57
CA TRP A 100 -13.16 -22.09 28.67
C TRP A 100 -14.37 -22.25 27.74
N GLY A 101 -14.60 -23.45 27.20
CA GLY A 101 -15.79 -23.73 26.37
C GLY A 101 -17.11 -23.53 27.13
N ARG A 102 -17.11 -23.79 28.45
CA ARG A 102 -18.28 -23.56 29.31
C ARG A 102 -18.52 -22.09 29.63
N PHE A 103 -17.48 -21.26 29.61
CA PHE A 103 -17.57 -19.80 29.74
C PHE A 103 -18.01 -19.13 28.43
N ILE A 104 -17.66 -19.68 27.26
CA ILE A 104 -18.01 -19.14 25.93
C ILE A 104 -19.39 -19.64 25.45
N ALA A 105 -19.96 -20.68 26.07
CA ALA A 105 -21.32 -21.14 25.83
C ALA A 105 -22.38 -20.18 26.41
N VAL A 106 -22.31 -18.92 26.01
CA VAL A 106 -23.34 -17.91 26.26
C VAL A 106 -24.49 -18.20 25.30
N PRO A 107 -25.75 -18.26 25.77
CA PRO A 107 -26.91 -18.47 24.90
C PRO A 107 -26.90 -17.45 23.76
N VAL A 108 -27.14 -17.90 22.53
CA VAL A 108 -27.10 -17.05 21.30
C VAL A 108 -27.85 -15.73 21.48
N GLY A 109 -28.99 -15.72 22.18
CA GLY A 109 -29.74 -14.49 22.46
C GLY A 109 -28.98 -13.46 23.32
N VAL A 110 -28.18 -13.90 24.29
CA VAL A 110 -27.35 -13.03 25.14
C VAL A 110 -26.12 -12.54 24.36
N ALA A 111 -25.57 -13.36 23.45
CA ALA A 111 -24.50 -12.95 22.55
C ALA A 111 -24.95 -11.83 21.59
N TRP A 112 -26.15 -11.93 21.02
CA TRP A 112 -26.71 -10.86 20.19
C TRP A 112 -27.04 -9.59 20.97
N ALA A 113 -27.57 -9.73 22.20
CA ALA A 113 -27.86 -8.58 23.06
C ALA A 113 -26.57 -7.83 23.46
N THR A 114 -25.50 -8.55 23.82
CA THR A 114 -24.19 -7.96 24.12
C THR A 114 -23.56 -7.31 22.90
N ALA A 115 -23.66 -7.94 21.72
CA ALA A 115 -23.21 -7.33 20.46
C ALA A 115 -23.97 -6.03 20.13
N ALA A 116 -25.28 -6.01 20.31
CA ALA A 116 -26.10 -4.81 20.10
C ALA A 116 -25.74 -3.68 21.08
N VAL A 117 -25.48 -4.01 22.35
CA VAL A 117 -25.02 -3.04 23.36
C VAL A 117 -23.63 -2.49 23.02
N LEU A 118 -22.70 -3.35 22.60
CA LEU A 118 -21.36 -2.91 22.16
C LEU A 118 -21.43 -1.98 20.95
N LEU A 119 -22.26 -2.33 19.95
CA LEU A 119 -22.48 -1.47 18.78
C LEU A 119 -23.11 -0.14 19.16
N ALA A 120 -24.08 -0.14 20.07
CA ALA A 120 -24.68 1.10 20.58
C ALA A 120 -23.67 1.97 21.33
N LEU A 121 -22.79 1.37 22.13
CA LEU A 121 -21.71 2.09 22.81
C LEU A 121 -20.71 2.70 21.81
N ILE A 122 -20.31 1.96 20.78
CA ILE A 122 -19.43 2.47 19.71
C ILE A 122 -20.10 3.64 18.96
N ALA A 123 -21.38 3.51 18.63
CA ALA A 123 -22.13 4.57 17.95
C ALA A 123 -22.25 5.83 18.80
N VAL A 124 -22.52 5.68 20.10
CA VAL A 124 -22.59 6.80 21.04
C VAL A 124 -21.22 7.45 21.24
N GLN A 125 -20.14 6.67 21.33
CA GLN A 125 -18.78 7.22 21.42
C GLN A 125 -18.39 7.99 20.15
N SER A 126 -18.81 7.51 18.98
CA SER A 126 -18.56 8.16 17.68
C SER A 126 -19.29 9.52 17.56
N LEU A 127 -20.48 9.67 18.14
CA LEU A 127 -21.20 10.95 18.14
C LEU A 127 -20.65 11.97 19.16
N VAL A 128 -20.05 11.50 20.27
CA VAL A 128 -19.60 12.38 21.36
C VAL A 128 -18.14 12.82 21.20
N GLN A 129 -17.35 12.14 20.37
CA GLN A 129 -15.99 12.58 20.00
C GLN A 129 -15.84 12.79 18.49
N PRO A 130 -16.16 13.98 17.96
CA PRO A 130 -15.67 14.35 16.64
C PRO A 130 -14.16 14.62 16.73
N GLY A 131 -13.35 13.66 16.24
CA GLY A 131 -11.97 13.88 15.82
C GLY A 131 -10.98 14.38 16.87
N GLY A 132 -10.60 13.53 17.83
CA GLY A 132 -9.49 13.79 18.76
C GLY A 132 -8.27 12.91 18.46
N LYS A 133 -7.24 13.50 17.83
CA LYS A 133 -5.89 12.96 17.58
C LYS A 133 -5.33 12.05 18.71
N GLY A 134 -4.86 10.86 18.36
CA GLY A 134 -4.06 9.97 19.23
C GLY A 134 -3.78 8.61 18.57
N LYS A 135 -2.78 8.52 17.67
CA LYS A 135 -1.47 7.85 17.90
C LYS A 135 -1.54 6.32 17.91
N ASP A 136 -0.91 5.70 16.90
CA ASP A 136 -0.39 4.32 16.85
C ASP A 136 -1.18 3.24 16.09
N PHE A 137 -1.91 3.60 15.03
CA PHE A 137 -2.33 2.62 14.02
C PHE A 137 -1.98 3.09 12.61
N GLU A 138 -1.05 2.37 11.98
CA GLU A 138 -0.64 2.56 10.60
C GLU A 138 -1.53 1.69 9.71
N ILE A 139 -2.36 2.34 8.91
CA ILE A 139 -3.14 1.72 7.83
C ILE A 139 -2.26 1.80 6.58
N ALA A 140 -2.13 0.71 5.83
CA ALA A 140 -1.30 0.59 4.61
C ALA A 140 -1.73 1.50 3.42
N GLY A 141 -2.42 2.62 3.70
CA GLY A 141 -2.82 3.67 2.75
C GLY A 141 -2.58 5.09 3.27
N ALA A 142 -1.97 5.27 4.44
CA ALA A 142 -1.56 6.60 4.96
C ALA A 142 -0.19 7.06 4.42
N GLU A 143 0.18 6.56 3.24
CA GLU A 143 1.44 6.89 2.58
C GLU A 143 1.49 8.37 2.18
N ASP A 144 0.33 9.04 2.04
CA ASP A 144 0.26 10.40 1.49
C ASP A 144 0.90 11.47 2.41
N ASP A 145 0.77 11.36 3.74
CA ASP A 145 1.40 12.29 4.69
C ASP A 145 2.90 12.03 4.87
N LEU A 146 3.34 10.77 4.83
CA LEU A 146 4.75 10.39 4.90
C LEU A 146 5.48 10.63 3.57
N ALA A 147 4.79 10.47 2.44
CA ALA A 147 5.31 10.78 1.11
C ALA A 147 5.56 12.28 0.95
N LYS A 148 4.74 13.13 1.58
CA LYS A 148 4.90 14.60 1.60
C LYS A 148 5.97 15.09 2.58
N MET A 149 6.40 14.26 3.53
CA MET A 149 7.42 14.63 4.53
C MET A 149 8.81 14.82 3.89
N PRO A 150 9.59 15.81 4.34
CA PRO A 150 11.00 15.92 3.95
C PRO A 150 11.78 14.67 4.35
N PHE A 151 12.72 14.25 3.51
CA PHE A 151 13.48 13.03 3.77
C PHE A 151 14.90 13.09 3.23
N ALA A 152 15.77 12.23 3.76
CA ALA A 152 17.11 11.97 3.23
C ALA A 152 17.33 10.48 3.00
N LEU A 153 18.22 10.17 2.06
CA LEU A 153 18.68 8.80 1.83
C LEU A 153 20.00 8.62 2.56
N VAL A 154 20.05 7.63 3.44
CA VAL A 154 21.18 7.41 4.34
C VAL A 154 21.65 5.97 4.23
N LYS A 155 22.94 5.81 3.96
CA LYS A 155 23.61 4.53 4.06
C LYS A 155 24.41 4.51 5.35
N PHE A 156 24.15 3.53 6.19
CA PHE A 156 24.93 3.29 7.41
C PHE A 156 26.09 2.34 7.10
N LYS A 157 27.16 2.45 7.87
CA LYS A 157 28.29 1.52 7.76
C LYS A 157 27.83 0.09 8.11
N PRO A 158 28.39 -0.95 7.47
CA PRO A 158 27.96 -2.33 7.68
C PRO A 158 28.25 -2.85 9.11
N ASP A 159 29.19 -2.24 9.83
CA ASP A 159 29.55 -2.55 11.21
C ASP A 159 28.83 -1.66 12.24
N ALA A 160 27.94 -0.77 11.79
CA ALA A 160 27.15 0.09 12.66
C ALA A 160 26.21 -0.73 13.56
N ARG A 161 26.24 -0.44 14.87
CA ARG A 161 25.34 -1.09 15.80
C ARG A 161 23.95 -0.50 15.71
N MET A 162 22.94 -1.36 15.59
CA MET A 162 21.53 -0.95 15.57
C MET A 162 21.12 -0.17 16.83
N SER A 163 21.77 -0.41 17.98
CA SER A 163 21.55 0.37 19.21
C SER A 163 21.91 1.85 19.04
N ASP A 164 22.99 2.13 18.34
CA ASP A 164 23.53 3.48 18.19
C ASP A 164 22.71 4.24 17.15
N ILE A 165 22.33 3.55 16.07
CA ILE A 165 21.40 4.07 15.05
C ILE A 165 20.05 4.39 15.69
N SER A 166 19.41 3.42 16.36
CA SER A 166 18.07 3.64 16.94
C SER A 166 18.06 4.70 18.04
N GLY A 167 19.11 4.75 18.88
CA GLY A 167 19.29 5.81 19.88
C GLY A 167 19.42 7.20 19.25
N PHE A 168 20.24 7.34 18.21
CA PHE A 168 20.37 8.60 17.48
C PHE A 168 19.07 9.03 16.81
N LEU A 169 18.41 8.13 16.08
CA LEU A 169 17.14 8.41 15.40
C LEU A 169 16.07 8.86 16.40
N GLY A 170 15.92 8.13 17.52
CA GLY A 170 14.99 8.48 18.58
C GLY A 170 15.29 9.84 19.23
N SER A 171 16.55 10.12 19.55
CA SER A 171 16.95 11.41 20.13
C SER A 171 16.80 12.61 19.19
N SER A 172 16.96 12.38 17.88
CA SER A 172 16.88 13.40 16.84
C SER A 172 15.47 13.53 16.24
N GLY A 173 14.50 12.72 16.69
CA GLY A 173 13.15 12.67 16.15
C GLY A 173 13.05 12.17 14.69
N LEU A 174 14.13 11.58 14.17
CA LEU A 174 14.18 11.03 12.82
C LEU A 174 13.40 9.72 12.76
N LYS A 175 12.68 9.50 11.66
CA LYS A 175 11.88 8.28 11.46
C LYS A 175 12.37 7.52 10.24
N VAL A 176 12.42 6.20 10.32
CA VAL A 176 12.63 5.37 9.12
C VAL A 176 11.29 5.29 8.40
N ILE A 177 11.23 5.82 7.19
CA ILE A 177 10.02 5.84 6.34
C ILE A 177 10.18 4.94 5.11
N GLY A 178 11.28 4.19 5.01
CA GLY A 178 11.52 3.21 3.97
C GLY A 178 12.94 2.63 4.00
N GLY A 179 13.14 1.52 3.29
CA GLY A 179 14.41 0.79 3.20
C GLY A 179 14.56 -0.32 4.27
N PRO A 180 15.71 -1.04 4.30
CA PRO A 180 16.87 -0.88 3.42
C PRO A 180 16.61 -1.40 2.01
N THR A 181 17.11 -0.69 0.99
CA THR A 181 17.21 -1.24 -0.36
C THR A 181 18.21 -2.41 -0.41
N ALA A 182 18.28 -3.12 -1.55
CA ALA A 182 19.30 -4.16 -1.76
C ALA A 182 20.74 -3.65 -1.53
N ASP A 183 20.98 -2.35 -1.73
CA ASP A 183 22.27 -1.67 -1.52
C ASP A 183 22.45 -1.11 -0.09
N GLY A 184 21.51 -1.37 0.82
CA GLY A 184 21.59 -0.96 2.22
C GLY A 184 21.24 0.52 2.49
N VAL A 185 20.50 1.17 1.60
CA VAL A 185 20.09 2.58 1.74
C VAL A 185 18.74 2.68 2.44
N PHE A 186 18.66 3.53 3.46
CA PHE A 186 17.47 3.83 4.23
C PHE A 186 16.89 5.20 3.83
N ARG A 187 15.56 5.31 3.85
CA ARG A 187 14.85 6.58 3.69
C ARG A 187 14.46 7.08 5.08
N LEU A 188 15.08 8.19 5.51
CA LEU A 188 14.80 8.79 6.82
C LEU A 188 13.94 10.04 6.64
N GLY A 189 12.76 10.05 7.28
CA GLY A 189 11.91 11.22 7.42
C GLY A 189 12.54 12.22 8.39
N ILE A 190 12.68 13.46 7.93
CA ILE A 190 13.33 14.57 8.63
C ILE A 190 12.22 15.52 9.10
N PRO A 191 11.98 15.65 10.42
CA PRO A 191 11.02 16.62 10.96
C PRO A 191 11.60 18.03 10.86
N ALA A 192 11.55 18.63 9.67
CA ALA A 192 12.03 19.98 9.40
C ALA A 192 10.88 20.87 8.92
N ALA A 193 10.74 22.05 9.52
CA ALA A 193 9.73 23.04 9.16
C ALA A 193 10.17 23.95 7.99
N ASN A 194 11.47 24.08 7.77
CA ASN A 194 12.07 24.94 6.75
C ASN A 194 13.41 24.36 6.25
N ALA A 195 13.94 24.92 5.16
CA ALA A 195 15.18 24.42 4.55
C ALA A 195 16.40 24.49 5.50
N ALA A 196 16.47 25.48 6.40
CA ALA A 196 17.59 25.61 7.33
C ALA A 196 17.61 24.48 8.38
N ASP A 197 16.44 24.12 8.91
CA ASP A 197 16.29 23.00 9.83
C ASP A 197 16.62 21.67 9.16
N TYR A 198 16.23 21.52 7.89
CA TYR A 198 16.55 20.35 7.08
C TYR A 198 18.06 20.21 6.88
N THR A 199 18.75 21.28 6.46
CA THR A 199 20.21 21.27 6.27
C THR A 199 20.95 21.00 7.59
N LYS A 200 20.46 21.56 8.70
CA LYS A 200 21.02 21.27 10.03
C LYS A 200 20.92 19.78 10.37
N GLN A 201 19.76 19.17 10.16
CA GLN A 201 19.56 17.74 10.44
C GLN A 201 20.41 16.85 9.53
N LEU A 202 20.55 17.19 8.24
CA LEU A 202 21.47 16.51 7.33
C LEU A 202 22.92 16.55 7.85
N GLY A 203 23.37 17.71 8.31
CA GLY A 203 24.69 17.86 8.92
C GLY A 203 24.88 16.98 10.17
N LEU A 204 23.86 16.87 11.02
CA LEU A 204 23.89 16.01 12.20
C LEU A 204 23.93 14.52 11.85
N ILE A 205 23.21 14.10 10.79
CA ILE A 205 23.23 12.71 10.30
C ILE A 205 24.60 12.39 9.69
N ALA A 206 25.14 13.29 8.86
CA ALA A 206 26.43 13.11 8.21
C ALA A 206 27.60 13.11 9.20
N ALA A 207 27.47 13.81 10.32
CA ALA A 207 28.47 13.84 11.38
C ALA A 207 28.52 12.55 12.24
N GLN A 208 27.53 11.65 12.13
CA GLN A 208 27.52 10.44 12.91
C GLN A 208 28.63 9.46 12.46
N PRO A 209 29.34 8.83 13.41
CA PRO A 209 30.46 7.94 13.09
C PRO A 209 30.02 6.67 12.34
N PHE A 210 28.74 6.31 12.46
CA PHE A 210 28.12 5.14 11.82
C PHE A 210 27.47 5.45 10.47
N THR A 211 27.50 6.71 10.01
CA THR A 211 26.99 7.09 8.68
C THR A 211 28.08 6.93 7.63
N GLU A 212 27.76 6.26 6.52
CA GLU A 212 28.64 6.12 5.36
C GLU A 212 28.37 7.24 4.36
N THR A 213 27.10 7.41 3.97
CA THR A 213 26.68 8.42 2.98
C THR A 213 25.33 9.00 3.36
N VAL A 214 25.17 10.31 3.15
CA VAL A 214 23.89 11.01 3.23
C VAL A 214 23.66 11.72 1.90
N ILE A 215 22.49 11.48 1.29
CA ILE A 215 22.06 12.14 0.07
C ILE A 215 20.79 12.93 0.41
N GLU A 216 20.77 14.21 0.01
CA GLU A 216 19.58 15.03 0.16
C GLU A 216 18.41 14.42 -0.62
N GLY A 217 17.29 14.20 0.05
CA GLY A 217 16.04 13.87 -0.60
C GLY A 217 15.15 15.12 -0.72
N ARG A 218 13.84 14.93 -0.55
CA ARG A 218 12.87 16.03 -0.62
C ARG A 218 13.09 17.02 0.52
N LYS A 219 13.24 18.31 0.18
CA LYS A 219 13.28 19.42 1.14
C LYS A 219 11.86 19.80 1.58
N PRO A 220 11.69 20.39 2.78
CA PRO A 220 10.43 21.04 3.11
C PRO A 220 10.12 22.13 2.07
N VAL A 221 8.85 22.24 1.70
CA VAL A 221 8.39 23.38 0.92
C VAL A 221 8.60 24.63 1.79
N ASP A 222 9.35 25.60 1.29
CA ASP A 222 9.47 26.89 1.97
C ASP A 222 8.06 27.47 2.08
N GLY A 223 7.56 27.61 3.31
CA GLY A 223 6.26 28.19 3.56
C GLY A 223 6.22 29.62 3.01
N GLY A 224 5.39 29.85 2.00
CA GLY A 224 4.89 31.17 1.64
C GLY A 224 3.83 31.65 2.61
#